data_AF-A0A0S8KUP3-F1
#
_entry.id   AF-A0A0S8KUP3-F1
#
_cell.length_a   1.000
_cell.length_b   1.000
_cell.length_c   1.000
_cell.angle_alpha   90.00
_cell.angle_beta   90.00
_cell.angle_gamma   90.00
#
_symmetry.space_group_name_H-M   'P 1'
#
loop_
_entity.id
_entity.type
_entity.pdbx_description
1 polymer ?
#
loop_
_entity_poly.entity_id
_entity_poly.type
_entity_poly.pdbx_seq_one_letter_code
_entity_poly.pdbx_strand_id
1 'polypeptide(L)'
;MATVFSDFDTVFFVGGRGTKAGDANAGGGAVKADWEGALGKNLADVMGSNGEPLSDSSAWNGSQTACNATEGGGGWLKIDRVGAFSNCKVGNIANVQFLATFTSGRYRVRSVGSDNIELDYVCGTGSTTCDVKVGGAFDKLQTALDNTDASATSPHNVTILTNKAETFSGAGDQIDVDTGGGSGSAGTWKRIIGVDDNGNDLVKGSYVLFDGNGQSCHIFKVLNVECIELRHIRAINTANTHYGFYVTATVYRQGFLLKDCNSTGCKYGLYSDTYYIRGVTITGGYYSSVTGAALCFSSSRWINVLNAEIVGSSAGALIDGDVVGVLLVEGCVLRKTGNYIGGVYTDNWDTFLIVRSCVFYNIDSCIRMNDAESRLVQYNNIFLLHTSSTGKIIERVSGSIKYSNHSCAWALDGIPSATGRWGGSGKPENAIEENPQFVDAANGDFRPRNPNVLRGGKPDIADNATEMGAVLQEHQFDRRAKAVNFGRLQIIR
;
A
#
# COMPACT_ATOMS: atom_id res chain seq x y z
N MET A 1 -13.49 15.31 16.10
CA MET A 1 -13.99 13.94 16.33
C MET A 1 -14.18 13.35 14.95
N ALA A 2 -13.43 12.31 14.57
CA ALA A 2 -13.60 11.68 13.27
C ALA A 2 -14.89 10.86 13.31
N THR A 3 -15.87 11.25 12.50
CA THR A 3 -17.17 10.59 12.46
C THR A 3 -17.03 9.37 11.55
N VAL A 4 -16.90 8.16 12.11
CA VAL A 4 -16.96 6.89 11.32
C VAL A 4 -18.26 6.80 10.53
N PHE A 5 -19.30 7.40 11.10
CA PHE A 5 -20.69 7.10 10.86
C PHE A 5 -21.37 8.08 9.88
N SER A 6 -20.62 8.90 9.14
CA SER A 6 -21.20 9.92 8.25
C SER A 6 -21.52 9.43 6.84
N ASP A 7 -21.08 8.22 6.46
CA ASP A 7 -21.23 7.72 5.08
C ASP A 7 -22.47 6.84 4.92
N PHE A 8 -23.28 7.19 3.91
CA PHE A 8 -24.62 6.67 3.63
C PHE A 8 -24.70 5.15 3.36
N ASP A 9 -23.57 4.45 3.24
CA ASP A 9 -23.48 3.06 2.75
C ASP A 9 -22.58 2.14 3.62
N THR A 10 -22.42 2.44 4.92
CA THR A 10 -21.58 1.64 5.82
C THR A 10 -22.35 0.56 6.59
N VAL A 11 -21.89 -0.70 6.49
CA VAL A 11 -22.37 -1.82 7.31
C VAL A 11 -21.46 -2.01 8.52
N PHE A 12 -22.07 -2.21 9.69
CA PHE A 12 -21.38 -2.33 10.98
C PHE A 12 -21.35 -3.78 11.44
N PHE A 13 -20.17 -4.23 11.86
CA PHE A 13 -20.03 -5.46 12.63
C PHE A 13 -20.21 -5.16 14.10
N VAL A 14 -21.05 -5.94 14.74
CA VAL A 14 -21.20 -5.96 16.19
C VAL A 14 -20.72 -7.31 16.67
N GLY A 15 -19.60 -7.33 17.40
CA GLY A 15 -19.25 -8.49 18.20
C GLY A 15 -17.87 -8.42 18.83
N GLY A 16 -17.81 -8.57 20.16
CA GLY A 16 -16.56 -8.77 20.91
C GLY A 16 -16.59 -8.17 22.33
N ARG A 17 -15.88 -8.80 23.27
CA ARG A 17 -15.69 -8.28 24.64
C ARG A 17 -14.74 -7.07 24.63
N GLY A 18 -15.04 -6.05 25.42
CA GLY A 18 -14.03 -5.12 25.96
C GLY A 18 -13.85 -3.77 25.26
N THR A 19 -14.78 -2.83 25.48
CA THR A 19 -14.74 -1.52 24.81
C THR A 19 -14.93 -0.29 25.71
N LYS A 20 -14.36 -0.30 26.93
CA LYS A 20 -14.25 0.94 27.73
C LYS A 20 -12.91 1.06 28.44
N ALA A 21 -12.35 2.28 28.48
CA ALA A 21 -11.38 2.65 29.50
C ALA A 21 -12.04 2.51 30.88
N GLY A 22 -11.52 1.62 31.73
CA GLY A 22 -12.07 1.30 33.05
C GLY A 22 -12.90 0.02 33.15
N ASP A 23 -13.07 -0.75 32.06
CA ASP A 23 -13.53 -2.14 32.17
C ASP A 23 -12.30 -3.03 32.43
N ALA A 24 -12.29 -3.69 33.59
CA ALA A 24 -11.17 -4.50 34.08
C ALA A 24 -10.85 -5.69 33.16
N ASN A 25 -11.74 -6.03 32.22
CA ASN A 25 -11.54 -7.08 31.22
C ASN A 25 -11.29 -6.53 29.80
N ALA A 26 -11.21 -5.21 29.62
CA ALA A 26 -11.18 -4.54 28.32
C ALA A 26 -9.88 -3.78 28.02
N GLY A 27 -8.96 -3.68 28.96
CA GLY A 27 -7.71 -2.96 28.77
C GLY A 27 -6.61 -3.89 28.28
N GLY A 28 -6.05 -3.64 27.10
CA GLY A 28 -4.66 -3.85 26.67
C GLY A 28 -3.77 -4.87 27.43
N GLY A 29 -4.33 -6.01 27.82
CA GLY A 29 -3.70 -6.90 28.81
C GLY A 29 -4.39 -8.26 28.95
N ALA A 30 -5.36 -8.61 28.09
CA ALA A 30 -5.76 -10.00 27.94
C ALA A 30 -4.57 -10.77 27.37
N VAL A 31 -3.99 -11.66 28.18
CA VAL A 31 -2.88 -12.52 27.75
C VAL A 31 -3.43 -13.64 26.88
N LYS A 32 -2.61 -14.18 25.98
CA LYS A 32 -2.94 -15.33 25.09
C LYS A 32 -3.72 -16.45 25.83
N ALA A 33 -3.38 -16.70 27.10
CA ALA A 33 -4.04 -17.68 27.95
C ALA A 33 -5.52 -17.38 28.28
N ASP A 34 -5.94 -16.11 28.29
CA ASP A 34 -7.35 -15.71 28.52
C ASP A 34 -8.23 -16.00 27.28
N TRP A 35 -7.63 -16.00 26.09
CA TRP A 35 -8.28 -16.36 24.82
C TRP A 35 -8.31 -17.89 24.60
N GLU A 36 -7.22 -18.58 24.93
CA GLU A 36 -7.07 -20.02 24.69
C GLU A 36 -7.60 -20.91 25.84
N GLY A 37 -7.69 -20.40 27.07
CA GLY A 37 -7.82 -21.23 28.27
C GLY A 37 -9.24 -21.50 28.80
N ALA A 38 -10.22 -20.64 28.52
CA ALA A 38 -11.55 -20.76 29.14
C ALA A 38 -12.72 -20.89 28.17
N LEU A 39 -12.62 -20.43 26.91
CA LEU A 39 -13.78 -20.43 26.00
C LEU A 39 -13.49 -20.75 24.53
N GLY A 40 -12.25 -20.63 24.02
CA GLY A 40 -11.92 -21.09 22.66
C GLY A 40 -12.82 -20.54 21.55
N LYS A 41 -13.28 -19.28 21.64
CA LYS A 41 -14.29 -18.74 20.72
C LYS A 41 -13.71 -17.80 19.66
N ASN A 42 -13.91 -18.19 18.41
CA ASN A 42 -13.50 -17.55 17.17
C ASN A 42 -14.52 -16.44 16.77
N LEU A 43 -14.21 -15.54 15.83
CA LEU A 43 -15.20 -14.54 15.36
C LEU A 43 -16.45 -15.22 14.74
N ALA A 44 -16.27 -16.45 14.25
CA ALA A 44 -17.35 -17.33 13.78
C ALA A 44 -18.38 -17.71 14.88
N ASP A 45 -18.03 -17.57 16.17
CA ASP A 45 -18.96 -17.82 17.28
C ASP A 45 -19.85 -16.60 17.60
N VAL A 46 -19.63 -15.50 16.90
CA VAL A 46 -20.38 -14.25 17.07
C VAL A 46 -21.01 -13.77 15.77
N MET A 47 -20.58 -14.29 14.62
CA MET A 47 -21.09 -13.99 13.28
C MET A 47 -21.58 -15.27 12.57
N GLY A 48 -22.80 -15.24 12.04
CA GLY A 48 -23.35 -16.23 11.13
C GLY A 48 -22.75 -16.15 9.73
N SER A 49 -23.18 -17.06 8.85
CA SER A 49 -22.52 -17.31 7.56
C SER A 49 -22.66 -16.20 6.53
N ASN A 50 -23.49 -15.18 6.75
CA ASN A 50 -23.65 -14.01 5.86
C ASN A 50 -23.21 -12.70 6.52
N GLY A 51 -22.43 -12.77 7.61
CA GLY A 51 -22.01 -11.58 8.36
C GLY A 51 -23.11 -10.97 9.22
N GLU A 52 -24.15 -11.73 9.57
CA GLU A 52 -25.13 -11.39 10.62
C GLU A 52 -24.61 -11.81 12.01
N PRO A 53 -24.95 -11.14 13.12
CA PRO A 53 -24.60 -11.63 14.46
C PRO A 53 -25.38 -12.92 14.84
N LEU A 54 -24.74 -13.88 15.52
CA LEU A 54 -25.43 -15.08 16.04
C LEU A 54 -26.33 -14.73 17.23
N SER A 55 -27.59 -15.19 17.20
CA SER A 55 -28.63 -14.90 18.22
C SER A 55 -28.50 -15.68 19.54
N ASP A 56 -27.45 -16.47 19.72
CA ASP A 56 -27.32 -17.35 20.88
C ASP A 56 -26.91 -16.59 22.15
N SER A 57 -27.86 -16.45 23.07
CA SER A 57 -27.68 -15.91 24.42
C SER A 57 -26.49 -16.48 25.21
N SER A 58 -26.01 -17.69 24.89
CA SER A 58 -24.89 -18.35 25.58
C SER A 58 -23.50 -17.89 25.11
N ALA A 59 -23.38 -17.29 23.92
CA ALA A 59 -22.10 -16.82 23.38
C ALA A 59 -21.58 -15.54 24.04
N TRP A 60 -22.41 -14.86 24.86
CA TRP A 60 -22.21 -13.44 25.20
C TRP A 60 -22.29 -13.07 26.69
N ASN A 61 -22.56 -14.04 27.57
CA ASN A 61 -22.90 -13.85 29.00
C ASN A 61 -21.79 -13.28 29.92
N GLY A 62 -20.72 -12.73 29.35
CA GLY A 62 -19.57 -12.23 30.09
C GLY A 62 -19.30 -10.73 30.00
N SER A 63 -20.13 -9.93 29.33
CA SER A 63 -19.86 -8.51 29.07
C SER A 63 -20.77 -7.56 29.86
N GLN A 64 -20.17 -6.65 30.65
CA GLN A 64 -20.90 -5.55 31.32
C GLN A 64 -21.25 -4.38 30.36
N THR A 65 -21.04 -4.53 29.05
CA THR A 65 -21.23 -3.47 28.04
C THR A 65 -22.23 -3.79 26.93
N ALA A 66 -22.97 -4.91 27.01
CA ALA A 66 -23.92 -5.34 25.97
C ALA A 66 -25.03 -4.30 25.68
N CYS A 67 -25.08 -3.74 24.49
CA CYS A 67 -26.16 -2.79 24.11
C CYS A 67 -27.48 -3.53 23.83
N ASN A 68 -28.61 -2.85 24.02
CA ASN A 68 -29.91 -3.36 23.61
C ASN A 68 -30.12 -3.04 22.14
N ALA A 69 -30.71 -3.97 21.40
CA ALA A 69 -31.21 -3.73 20.04
C ALA A 69 -32.75 -3.74 20.06
N THR A 70 -33.37 -2.64 19.62
CA THR A 70 -34.82 -2.49 19.54
C THR A 70 -35.20 -2.18 18.10
N GLU A 71 -35.99 -3.04 17.46
CA GLU A 71 -36.61 -2.70 16.18
C GLU A 71 -37.71 -1.67 16.38
N GLY A 72 -37.67 -0.59 15.59
CA GLY A 72 -38.80 0.31 15.48
C GLY A 72 -39.62 -0.04 14.24
N GLY A 73 -40.94 0.02 14.36
CA GLY A 73 -41.83 -0.11 13.20
C GLY A 73 -41.39 0.83 12.08
N GLY A 74 -41.39 0.34 10.83
CA GLY A 74 -40.98 1.10 9.65
C GLY A 74 -39.60 0.75 9.08
N GLY A 75 -38.99 -0.36 9.49
CA GLY A 75 -37.76 -0.86 8.86
C GLY A 75 -36.49 -0.17 9.36
N TRP A 76 -36.41 0.09 10.66
CA TRP A 76 -35.22 0.64 11.29
C TRP A 76 -34.95 -0.06 12.64
N LEU A 77 -33.69 -0.05 13.05
CA LEU A 77 -33.14 -0.71 14.23
C LEU A 77 -32.44 0.34 15.11
N LYS A 78 -32.81 0.41 16.38
CA LYS A 78 -32.09 1.19 17.39
C LYS A 78 -31.17 0.29 18.17
N ILE A 79 -29.95 0.77 18.41
CA ILE A 79 -28.99 0.16 19.31
C ILE A 79 -28.76 1.17 20.43
N ASP A 80 -28.99 0.82 21.70
CA ASP A 80 -28.78 1.74 22.81
C ASP A 80 -28.20 1.12 24.09
N ARG A 81 -27.40 1.91 24.80
CA ARG A 81 -26.95 1.68 26.19
C ARG A 81 -26.25 2.92 26.72
N VAL A 82 -26.64 3.33 27.93
CA VAL A 82 -26.09 4.52 28.59
C VAL A 82 -24.57 4.40 28.76
N GLY A 83 -23.86 5.42 28.29
CA GLY A 83 -22.41 5.56 28.30
C GLY A 83 -21.69 4.49 27.48
N ALA A 84 -22.38 3.72 26.62
CA ALA A 84 -21.74 2.73 25.76
C ALA A 84 -21.00 3.37 24.58
N PHE A 85 -21.51 4.50 24.07
CA PHE A 85 -20.97 5.16 22.88
C PHE A 85 -20.23 6.46 23.17
N SER A 86 -20.26 6.94 24.42
CA SER A 86 -19.65 8.21 24.84
C SER A 86 -18.13 8.29 24.66
N ASN A 87 -17.46 7.14 24.53
CA ASN A 87 -16.02 7.02 24.27
C ASN A 87 -15.68 6.12 23.07
N CYS A 88 -16.67 5.74 22.25
CA CYS A 88 -16.40 4.95 21.05
C CYS A 88 -15.59 5.80 20.07
N LYS A 89 -14.34 5.41 19.87
CA LYS A 89 -13.47 5.97 18.83
C LYS A 89 -13.64 5.15 17.56
N VAL A 90 -13.21 5.70 16.43
CA VAL A 90 -13.13 4.94 15.18
C VAL A 90 -12.17 3.77 15.41
N GLY A 91 -12.64 2.55 15.14
CA GLY A 91 -11.94 1.33 15.50
C GLY A 91 -12.30 0.74 16.87
N ASN A 92 -13.17 1.35 17.68
CA ASN A 92 -13.71 0.71 18.88
C ASN A 92 -15.18 0.36 18.65
N ILE A 93 -15.50 -0.93 18.46
CA ILE A 93 -16.87 -1.39 18.23
C ILE A 93 -17.60 -1.67 19.54
N ALA A 94 -18.76 -1.07 19.74
CA ALA A 94 -19.65 -1.42 20.84
C ALA A 94 -20.34 -2.76 20.55
N ASN A 95 -20.32 -3.66 21.53
CA ASN A 95 -21.01 -4.94 21.47
C ASN A 95 -22.52 -4.75 21.71
N VAL A 96 -23.37 -5.36 20.89
CA VAL A 96 -24.84 -5.27 20.92
C VAL A 96 -25.38 -6.67 21.05
N GLN A 97 -26.22 -6.89 22.06
CA GLN A 97 -26.97 -8.11 22.21
C GLN A 97 -28.32 -7.94 21.52
N PHE A 98 -28.60 -8.83 20.58
CA PHE A 98 -29.84 -8.86 19.82
C PHE A 98 -30.85 -9.80 20.49
N LEU A 99 -32.07 -9.32 20.73
CA LEU A 99 -33.17 -10.11 21.32
C LEU A 99 -34.03 -10.83 20.26
N ALA A 100 -33.74 -10.65 18.97
CA ALA A 100 -34.50 -11.20 17.85
C ALA A 100 -33.58 -11.80 16.77
N THR A 101 -34.13 -12.65 15.90
CA THR A 101 -33.43 -13.23 14.73
C THR A 101 -33.58 -12.31 13.53
N PHE A 102 -32.46 -11.92 12.91
CA PHE A 102 -32.43 -10.97 11.79
C PHE A 102 -32.11 -11.69 10.47
N THR A 103 -32.79 -11.31 9.39
CA THR A 103 -32.67 -11.98 8.07
C THR A 103 -31.73 -11.26 7.09
N SER A 104 -31.21 -10.09 7.45
CA SER A 104 -30.27 -9.30 6.64
C SER A 104 -29.30 -8.54 7.54
N GLY A 105 -27.99 -8.68 7.31
CA GLY A 105 -26.94 -7.92 8.01
C GLY A 105 -26.71 -6.50 7.47
N ARG A 106 -27.48 -6.05 6.47
CA ARG A 106 -27.26 -4.76 5.80
C ARG A 106 -28.10 -3.65 6.43
N TYR A 107 -27.41 -2.80 7.17
CA TYR A 107 -27.99 -1.68 7.89
C TYR A 107 -27.29 -0.38 7.48
N ARG A 108 -28.04 0.71 7.36
CA ARG A 108 -27.53 2.05 7.08
C ARG A 108 -27.66 2.89 8.35
N VAL A 109 -26.61 3.58 8.79
CA VAL A 109 -26.73 4.50 9.93
C VAL A 109 -27.61 5.69 9.56
N ARG A 110 -28.65 5.88 10.37
CA ARG A 110 -29.56 7.01 10.33
C ARG A 110 -29.13 8.13 11.26
N SER A 111 -28.68 7.79 12.47
CA SER A 111 -28.22 8.75 13.47
C SER A 111 -27.26 8.12 14.49
N VAL A 112 -26.41 8.95 15.11
CA VAL A 112 -25.51 8.55 16.21
C VAL A 112 -25.65 9.55 17.35
N GLY A 113 -25.98 9.06 18.54
CA GLY A 113 -25.99 9.80 19.80
C GLY A 113 -24.90 9.33 20.76
N SER A 114 -24.83 9.98 21.94
CA SER A 114 -23.91 9.57 23.02
C SER A 114 -24.21 8.20 23.61
N ASP A 115 -25.46 7.75 23.47
CA ASP A 115 -26.00 6.55 24.11
C ASP A 115 -26.76 5.63 23.15
N ASN A 116 -26.80 5.98 21.86
CA ASN A 116 -27.49 5.17 20.85
C ASN A 116 -26.91 5.33 19.44
N ILE A 117 -27.25 4.36 18.59
CA ILE A 117 -27.10 4.39 17.14
C ILE A 117 -28.44 3.96 16.56
N GLU A 118 -28.96 4.68 15.56
CA GLU A 118 -30.14 4.30 14.81
C GLU A 118 -29.76 3.90 13.39
N LEU A 119 -30.39 2.84 12.89
CA LEU A 119 -30.06 2.18 11.64
C LEU A 119 -31.32 1.97 10.78
N ASP A 120 -31.30 2.20 9.48
CA ASP A 120 -32.36 1.81 8.53
C ASP A 120 -31.98 0.48 7.83
N TYR A 121 -32.94 -0.41 7.58
CA TYR A 121 -32.69 -1.62 6.76
C TYR A 121 -32.41 -1.22 5.30
N VAL A 122 -31.30 -1.70 4.74
CA VAL A 122 -31.02 -1.52 3.31
C VAL A 122 -31.59 -2.70 2.53
N CYS A 123 -32.82 -2.55 2.04
CA CYS A 123 -33.38 -3.45 1.03
C CYS A 123 -32.99 -2.95 -0.37
N GLY A 124 -31.91 -3.48 -0.94
CA GLY A 124 -31.55 -3.20 -2.33
C GLY A 124 -30.75 -4.34 -2.97
N THR A 125 -31.30 -4.94 -4.02
CA THR A 125 -30.59 -5.85 -4.93
C THR A 125 -30.02 -5.06 -6.11
N GLY A 126 -28.74 -5.28 -6.49
CA GLY A 126 -28.32 -5.08 -7.90
C GLY A 126 -27.18 -4.11 -8.25
N SER A 127 -26.39 -3.58 -7.33
CA SER A 127 -25.05 -3.01 -7.64
C SER A 127 -24.18 -3.14 -6.40
N THR A 128 -22.91 -2.73 -6.38
CA THR A 128 -22.11 -2.72 -5.14
C THR A 128 -22.87 -1.92 -4.07
N THR A 129 -23.50 -2.62 -3.14
CA THR A 129 -24.62 -2.07 -2.36
C THR A 129 -24.19 -1.45 -1.03
N CYS A 130 -22.93 -1.64 -0.64
CA CYS A 130 -22.37 -1.08 0.60
C CYS A 130 -20.83 -1.23 0.66
N ASP A 131 -20.18 -0.39 1.48
CA ASP A 131 -18.79 -0.54 1.93
C ASP A 131 -18.82 -0.99 3.39
N VAL A 132 -18.30 -2.18 3.67
CA VAL A 132 -18.32 -2.76 5.00
C VAL A 132 -17.05 -2.37 5.73
N LYS A 133 -17.15 -1.63 6.85
CA LYS A 133 -15.99 -1.21 7.63
C LYS A 133 -15.86 -2.06 8.90
N VAL A 134 -14.70 -2.70 9.08
CA VAL A 134 -14.33 -3.49 10.27
C VAL A 134 -13.26 -2.72 11.04
N GLY A 135 -13.40 -2.50 12.35
CA GLY A 135 -12.34 -1.85 13.12
C GLY A 135 -12.34 -2.22 14.61
N GLY A 136 -11.16 -2.60 15.13
CA GLY A 136 -10.83 -2.94 16.53
C GLY A 136 -11.85 -3.73 17.36
N ALA A 137 -12.58 -4.63 16.71
CA ALA A 137 -13.27 -5.76 17.34
C ALA A 137 -12.49 -7.09 17.25
N PHE A 138 -11.34 -7.11 16.59
CA PHE A 138 -10.58 -8.33 16.34
C PHE A 138 -9.30 -8.42 17.17
N ASP A 139 -8.98 -9.62 17.62
CA ASP A 139 -7.79 -9.97 18.40
C ASP A 139 -6.52 -9.94 17.55
N LYS A 140 -6.62 -10.38 16.29
CA LYS A 140 -5.58 -10.33 15.27
C LYS A 140 -6.18 -9.87 13.95
N LEU A 141 -5.38 -9.19 13.14
CA LEU A 141 -5.73 -8.84 11.77
C LEU A 141 -6.08 -10.08 10.95
N GLN A 142 -5.40 -11.20 11.20
CA GLN A 142 -5.72 -12.49 10.56
C GLN A 142 -7.19 -12.87 10.77
N THR A 143 -7.69 -12.77 12.00
CA THR A 143 -9.08 -13.10 12.32
C THR A 143 -10.05 -12.18 11.56
N ALA A 144 -9.74 -10.89 11.42
CA ALA A 144 -10.57 -9.99 10.62
C ALA A 144 -10.59 -10.37 9.14
N LEU A 145 -9.45 -10.84 8.62
CA LEU A 145 -9.32 -11.29 7.25
C LEU A 145 -10.14 -12.55 7.01
N ASP A 146 -10.01 -13.56 7.85
CA ASP A 146 -10.69 -14.85 7.67
C ASP A 146 -12.22 -14.73 7.75
N ASN A 147 -12.70 -13.78 8.55
CA ASN A 147 -14.14 -13.62 8.82
C ASN A 147 -14.83 -12.57 7.95
N THR A 148 -14.12 -11.97 7.00
CA THR A 148 -14.71 -11.01 6.05
C THR A 148 -14.39 -11.37 4.61
N ASP A 149 -15.35 -11.17 3.70
CA ASP A 149 -15.19 -11.50 2.29
C ASP A 149 -15.73 -10.36 1.42
N ALA A 150 -14.92 -9.78 0.53
CA ALA A 150 -15.37 -8.80 -0.46
C ALA A 150 -16.02 -9.50 -1.68
N SER A 151 -17.10 -10.24 -1.39
CA SER A 151 -17.70 -11.23 -2.28
C SER A 151 -18.20 -10.68 -3.62
N ALA A 152 -17.92 -11.42 -4.70
CA ALA A 152 -18.43 -11.13 -6.03
C ALA A 152 -19.90 -11.54 -6.25
N THR A 153 -20.41 -12.52 -5.48
CA THR A 153 -21.80 -13.01 -5.63
C THR A 153 -22.80 -12.09 -4.95
N SER A 154 -22.36 -11.39 -3.91
CA SER A 154 -23.09 -10.30 -3.26
C SER A 154 -22.19 -9.07 -3.21
N PRO A 155 -22.05 -8.28 -4.30
CA PRO A 155 -21.02 -7.26 -4.43
C PRO A 155 -21.02 -6.25 -3.27
N HIS A 156 -19.92 -6.23 -2.51
CA HIS A 156 -19.62 -5.22 -1.49
C HIS A 156 -18.10 -5.07 -1.31
N ASN A 157 -17.67 -3.89 -0.86
CA ASN A 157 -16.28 -3.68 -0.44
C ASN A 157 -16.11 -4.05 1.03
N VAL A 158 -14.90 -4.45 1.42
CA VAL A 158 -14.52 -4.61 2.82
C VAL A 158 -13.33 -3.72 3.11
N THR A 159 -13.43 -2.91 4.15
CA THR A 159 -12.37 -2.04 4.64
C THR A 159 -12.08 -2.38 6.11
N ILE A 160 -10.93 -2.98 6.37
CA ILE A 160 -10.44 -3.30 7.71
C ILE A 160 -9.53 -2.16 8.17
N LEU A 161 -9.97 -1.45 9.20
CA LEU A 161 -9.22 -0.39 9.88
C LEU A 161 -8.48 -1.01 11.07
N THR A 162 -7.17 -0.84 11.12
CA THR A 162 -6.34 -1.30 12.25
C THR A 162 -5.47 -0.15 12.75
N ASN A 163 -5.36 -0.01 14.06
CA ASN A 163 -4.30 0.75 14.73
C ASN A 163 -3.41 -0.18 15.58
N LYS A 164 -3.65 -1.50 15.49
CA LYS A 164 -3.05 -2.49 16.37
C LYS A 164 -1.77 -3.02 15.75
N ALA A 165 -0.66 -2.79 16.44
CA ALA A 165 0.59 -3.44 16.11
C ALA A 165 0.57 -4.92 16.52
N GLU A 166 1.19 -5.77 15.72
CA GLU A 166 1.31 -7.21 15.98
C GLU A 166 2.75 -7.67 15.91
N THR A 167 3.11 -8.63 16.76
CA THR A 167 4.43 -9.24 16.82
C THR A 167 4.27 -10.76 16.77
N PHE A 168 4.95 -11.39 15.83
CA PHE A 168 4.81 -12.81 15.55
C PHE A 168 5.69 -13.65 16.46
N SER A 169 5.15 -14.77 16.87
CA SER A 169 5.74 -15.64 17.91
C SER A 169 6.22 -16.99 17.38
N GLY A 170 5.95 -17.32 16.12
CA GLY A 170 6.39 -18.58 15.51
C GLY A 170 6.40 -18.55 13.98
N ALA A 171 7.00 -19.58 13.37
CA ALA A 171 7.22 -19.67 11.93
C ALA A 171 5.95 -19.75 11.06
N GLY A 172 4.78 -20.05 11.65
CA GLY A 172 3.49 -20.03 10.96
C GLY A 172 2.62 -18.82 11.30
N ASP A 173 3.10 -17.92 12.16
CA ASP A 173 2.39 -16.71 12.57
C ASP A 173 2.68 -15.65 11.48
N GLN A 174 1.74 -15.49 10.55
CA GLN A 174 1.79 -14.57 9.41
C GLN A 174 0.38 -14.01 9.14
N ILE A 175 0.30 -12.90 8.40
CA ILE A 175 -0.98 -12.42 7.87
C ILE A 175 -1.22 -13.03 6.48
N ASP A 176 -2.07 -14.05 6.44
CA ASP A 176 -2.56 -14.71 5.24
C ASP A 176 -3.81 -14.00 4.70
N VAL A 177 -3.66 -13.38 3.53
CA VAL A 177 -4.77 -12.87 2.72
C VAL A 177 -5.02 -13.89 1.62
N ASP A 178 -5.67 -14.99 1.96
CA ASP A 178 -5.83 -16.16 1.09
C ASP A 178 -7.29 -16.46 0.70
N THR A 179 -8.23 -15.81 1.38
CA THR A 179 -9.66 -15.94 1.16
C THR A 179 -10.35 -14.60 1.24
N GLY A 180 -11.49 -14.54 0.56
CA GLY A 180 -12.39 -13.40 0.59
C GLY A 180 -11.81 -12.07 0.08
N GLY A 181 -10.89 -12.11 -0.90
CA GLY A 181 -10.42 -10.91 -1.58
C GLY A 181 -11.51 -10.23 -2.41
N GLY A 182 -11.16 -9.12 -3.05
CA GLY A 182 -12.08 -8.42 -3.96
C GLY A 182 -12.26 -9.14 -5.31
N SER A 183 -12.96 -8.48 -6.22
CA SER A 183 -13.17 -8.95 -7.58
C SER A 183 -13.13 -7.81 -8.58
N GLY A 184 -12.23 -7.93 -9.56
CA GLY A 184 -12.09 -6.91 -10.60
C GLY A 184 -13.32 -6.81 -11.50
N SER A 185 -13.99 -7.93 -11.76
CA SER A 185 -15.22 -7.97 -12.57
C SER A 185 -16.45 -7.42 -11.84
N ALA A 186 -16.50 -7.54 -10.51
CA ALA A 186 -17.57 -6.98 -9.69
C ALA A 186 -17.25 -5.56 -9.16
N GLY A 187 -16.01 -5.08 -9.36
CA GLY A 187 -15.55 -3.78 -8.84
C GLY A 187 -15.42 -3.74 -7.32
N THR A 188 -15.25 -4.89 -6.66
CA THR A 188 -15.13 -4.98 -5.20
C THR A 188 -13.66 -5.04 -4.77
N TRP A 189 -13.36 -4.51 -3.58
CA TRP A 189 -12.03 -4.47 -2.99
C TRP A 189 -12.06 -4.89 -1.53
N LYS A 190 -10.98 -5.56 -1.10
CA LYS A 190 -10.66 -5.73 0.32
C LYS A 190 -9.48 -4.84 0.67
N ARG A 191 -9.68 -3.93 1.62
CA ARG A 191 -8.72 -2.92 2.04
C ARG A 191 -8.30 -3.16 3.48
N ILE A 192 -7.01 -3.02 3.77
CA ILE A 192 -6.48 -3.00 5.13
C ILE A 192 -5.76 -1.66 5.30
N ILE A 193 -6.23 -0.84 6.24
CA ILE A 193 -5.78 0.54 6.41
C ILE A 193 -5.31 0.74 7.85
N GLY A 194 -4.06 1.18 7.99
CA GLY A 194 -3.52 1.69 9.23
C GLY A 194 -4.16 3.04 9.60
N VAL A 195 -4.69 3.15 10.81
CA VAL A 195 -5.39 4.35 11.30
C VAL A 195 -4.85 4.84 12.65
N ASP A 196 -5.09 6.10 12.99
CA ASP A 196 -4.77 6.67 14.31
C ASP A 196 -5.76 6.21 15.40
N ASP A 197 -5.57 6.66 16.65
CA ASP A 197 -6.49 6.34 17.76
C ASP A 197 -7.89 6.92 17.59
N ASN A 198 -8.05 7.88 16.70
CA ASN A 198 -9.35 8.43 16.31
C ASN A 198 -9.81 7.82 14.98
N GLY A 199 -9.20 6.71 14.56
CA GLY A 199 -9.34 6.00 13.29
C GLY A 199 -9.43 6.85 12.04
N ASN A 200 -8.77 8.01 12.05
CA ASN A 200 -8.39 8.67 10.81
C ASN A 200 -7.30 7.84 10.14
N ASP A 201 -7.35 7.83 8.82
CA ASP A 201 -6.26 7.33 8.00
C ASP A 201 -4.93 7.96 8.43
N LEU A 202 -3.89 7.13 8.60
CA LEU A 202 -2.60 7.64 9.05
C LEU A 202 -2.00 8.59 8.01
N VAL A 203 -1.32 9.63 8.48
CA VAL A 203 -0.56 10.52 7.60
C VAL A 203 0.62 9.75 6.98
N LYS A 204 1.02 10.14 5.77
CA LYS A 204 2.20 9.59 5.07
C LYS A 204 3.43 9.59 5.99
N GLY A 205 4.11 8.45 6.07
CA GLY A 205 5.25 8.26 6.98
C GLY A 205 4.88 7.73 8.37
N SER A 206 3.59 7.64 8.70
CA SER A 206 3.09 6.94 9.89
C SER A 206 2.55 5.58 9.50
N TYR A 207 2.73 4.58 10.37
CA TYR A 207 2.39 3.19 10.06
C TYR A 207 1.93 2.42 11.29
N VAL A 208 1.11 1.39 11.06
CA VAL A 208 0.88 0.30 12.01
C VAL A 208 1.92 -0.80 11.79
N LEU A 209 2.55 -1.24 12.87
CA LEU A 209 3.68 -2.17 12.82
C LEU A 209 3.24 -3.64 12.87
N PHE A 210 3.73 -4.43 11.93
CA PHE A 210 3.64 -5.89 11.94
C PHE A 210 5.07 -6.45 11.91
N ASP A 211 5.48 -7.02 13.04
CA ASP A 211 6.85 -7.47 13.29
C ASP A 211 6.93 -8.99 13.31
N GLY A 212 7.64 -9.56 12.33
CA GLY A 212 7.94 -10.98 12.28
C GLY A 212 8.89 -11.45 13.35
N ASN A 213 9.54 -10.55 14.11
CA ASN A 213 10.42 -10.84 15.25
C ASN A 213 11.47 -11.92 14.96
N GLY A 214 12.07 -11.85 13.77
CA GLY A 214 13.07 -12.81 13.31
C GLY A 214 12.53 -14.23 13.07
N GLN A 215 11.21 -14.40 12.94
CA GLN A 215 10.62 -15.68 12.60
C GLN A 215 10.75 -15.98 11.11
N SER A 216 10.77 -17.27 10.79
CA SER A 216 10.78 -17.78 9.42
C SER A 216 9.39 -17.72 8.78
N CYS A 217 8.81 -16.53 8.69
CA CYS A 217 7.48 -16.30 8.11
C CYS A 217 7.47 -15.06 7.22
N HIS A 218 6.57 -15.04 6.23
CA HIS A 218 6.25 -13.82 5.50
C HIS A 218 5.40 -12.93 6.41
N ILE A 219 5.56 -11.61 6.37
CA ILE A 219 4.72 -10.77 7.23
C ILE A 219 3.29 -10.73 6.72
N PHE A 220 3.15 -10.36 5.45
CA PHE A 220 1.91 -10.43 4.69
C PHE A 220 2.08 -11.40 3.53
N LYS A 221 1.17 -12.34 3.41
CA LYS A 221 1.14 -13.35 2.37
C LYS A 221 -0.21 -13.31 1.67
N VAL A 222 -0.22 -12.80 0.44
CA VAL A 222 -1.40 -12.68 -0.40
C VAL A 222 -1.43 -13.86 -1.36
N LEU A 223 -2.46 -14.70 -1.24
CA LEU A 223 -2.55 -15.99 -1.93
C LEU A 223 -3.84 -16.07 -2.74
N ASN A 224 -3.73 -16.25 -4.06
CA ASN A 224 -4.87 -16.62 -4.91
C ASN A 224 -6.09 -15.67 -4.85
N VAL A 225 -5.92 -14.45 -4.36
CA VAL A 225 -6.94 -13.38 -4.29
C VAL A 225 -6.58 -12.21 -5.20
N GLU A 226 -7.57 -11.38 -5.53
CA GLU A 226 -7.41 -10.17 -6.34
C GLU A 226 -8.04 -8.95 -5.64
N CYS A 227 -7.77 -7.74 -6.16
CA CYS A 227 -8.34 -6.49 -5.66
C CYS A 227 -8.12 -6.28 -4.16
N ILE A 228 -6.85 -6.36 -3.76
CA ILE A 228 -6.38 -6.14 -2.39
C ILE A 228 -5.64 -4.81 -2.31
N GLU A 229 -5.97 -4.01 -1.31
CA GLU A 229 -5.30 -2.74 -1.00
C GLU A 229 -4.76 -2.76 0.43
N LEU A 230 -3.46 -2.52 0.61
CA LEU A 230 -2.86 -2.32 1.93
C LEU A 230 -2.35 -0.88 2.03
N ARG A 231 -2.63 -0.23 3.17
CA ARG A 231 -2.27 1.17 3.42
C ARG A 231 -1.70 1.41 4.80
N HIS A 232 -0.64 2.24 4.88
CA HIS A 232 -0.04 2.65 6.16
C HIS A 232 0.37 1.46 7.04
N ILE A 233 0.82 0.38 6.40
CA ILE A 233 1.28 -0.84 7.06
C ILE A 233 2.80 -0.90 7.00
N ARG A 234 3.44 -1.17 8.13
CA ARG A 234 4.87 -1.44 8.22
C ARG A 234 5.13 -2.90 8.52
N ALA A 235 5.70 -3.61 7.55
CA ALA A 235 6.22 -4.96 7.72
C ALA A 235 7.70 -4.92 8.11
N ILE A 236 8.07 -5.60 9.20
CA ILE A 236 9.48 -5.79 9.58
C ILE A 236 9.77 -7.26 9.87
N ASN A 237 10.90 -7.78 9.41
CA ASN A 237 11.36 -9.11 9.80
C ASN A 237 12.89 -9.17 9.85
N THR A 238 13.49 -9.19 11.04
CA THR A 238 14.96 -9.16 11.21
C THR A 238 15.69 -10.45 10.87
N ALA A 239 15.00 -11.54 10.52
CA ALA A 239 15.63 -12.81 10.13
C ALA A 239 16.33 -12.75 8.77
N ASN A 240 16.03 -11.76 7.94
CA ASN A 240 16.62 -11.57 6.60
C ASN A 240 16.38 -12.73 5.62
N THR A 241 15.51 -13.68 5.96
CA THR A 241 15.23 -14.90 5.17
C THR A 241 13.88 -14.86 4.47
N HIS A 242 12.94 -14.06 4.99
CA HIS A 242 11.55 -14.00 4.51
C HIS A 242 11.14 -12.58 4.11
N TYR A 243 9.92 -12.46 3.59
CA TYR A 243 9.47 -11.29 2.82
C TYR A 243 8.53 -10.42 3.65
N GLY A 244 8.57 -9.11 3.45
CA GLY A 244 7.58 -8.22 4.05
C GLY A 244 6.21 -8.45 3.44
N PHE A 245 6.11 -8.29 2.12
CA PHE A 245 4.92 -8.60 1.34
C PHE A 245 5.24 -9.71 0.35
N TYR A 246 4.55 -10.84 0.48
CA TYR A 246 4.65 -11.97 -0.43
C TYR A 246 3.35 -12.11 -1.21
N VAL A 247 3.41 -12.08 -2.54
CA VAL A 247 2.23 -12.18 -3.40
C VAL A 247 2.40 -13.36 -4.33
N THR A 248 1.44 -14.28 -4.33
CA THR A 248 1.46 -15.41 -5.25
C THR A 248 0.07 -15.90 -5.61
N ALA A 249 -0.04 -16.53 -6.77
CA ALA A 249 -1.28 -17.07 -7.28
C ALA A 249 -1.02 -18.26 -8.22
N THR A 250 -1.97 -19.18 -8.27
CA THR A 250 -2.00 -20.34 -9.18
C THR A 250 -2.90 -20.13 -10.40
N VAL A 251 -3.69 -19.05 -10.40
CA VAL A 251 -4.53 -18.58 -11.51
C VAL A 251 -4.39 -17.08 -11.63
N TYR A 252 -4.71 -16.50 -12.79
CA TYR A 252 -4.53 -15.06 -12.99
C TYR A 252 -5.33 -14.24 -11.96
N ARG A 253 -4.61 -13.40 -11.21
CA ARG A 253 -5.15 -12.45 -10.22
C ARG A 253 -4.61 -11.07 -10.49
N GLN A 254 -5.39 -10.05 -10.15
CA GLN A 254 -5.03 -8.67 -10.45
C GLN A 254 -5.37 -7.66 -9.37
N GLY A 255 -4.88 -6.42 -9.51
CA GLY A 255 -5.29 -5.31 -8.66
C GLY A 255 -4.73 -5.44 -7.25
N PHE A 256 -3.41 -5.46 -7.13
CA PHE A 256 -2.74 -5.38 -5.83
C PHE A 256 -2.19 -3.97 -5.63
N LEU A 257 -2.66 -3.28 -4.60
CA LEU A 257 -2.24 -1.92 -4.28
C LEU A 257 -1.54 -1.89 -2.92
N LEU A 258 -0.28 -1.46 -2.89
CA LEU A 258 0.38 -1.00 -1.67
C LEU A 258 0.48 0.51 -1.72
N LYS A 259 -0.18 1.20 -0.79
CA LYS A 259 -0.13 2.66 -0.70
C LYS A 259 0.46 3.10 0.63
N ASP A 260 1.57 3.84 0.57
CA ASP A 260 2.26 4.35 1.76
C ASP A 260 2.57 3.24 2.78
N CYS A 261 3.01 2.07 2.29
CA CYS A 261 3.49 0.97 3.14
C CYS A 261 5.00 1.06 3.38
N ASN A 262 5.47 0.37 4.41
CA ASN A 262 6.88 0.29 4.76
C ASN A 262 7.33 -1.17 4.87
N SER A 263 8.52 -1.50 4.37
CA SER A 263 9.13 -2.81 4.55
C SER A 263 10.60 -2.69 4.92
N THR A 264 11.00 -3.25 6.08
CA THR A 264 12.37 -3.16 6.61
C THR A 264 12.84 -4.50 7.19
N GLY A 265 14.15 -4.76 7.17
CA GLY A 265 14.72 -6.01 7.71
C GLY A 265 14.46 -7.27 6.87
N CYS A 266 13.50 -7.25 5.95
CA CYS A 266 13.12 -8.42 5.15
C CYS A 266 14.19 -8.81 4.11
N LYS A 267 14.16 -10.08 3.64
CA LYS A 267 14.95 -10.54 2.48
C LYS A 267 14.62 -9.73 1.23
N TYR A 268 13.33 -9.63 0.94
CA TYR A 268 12.73 -8.71 -0.03
C TYR A 268 11.67 -7.89 0.68
N GLY A 269 11.58 -6.61 0.35
CA GLY A 269 10.52 -5.74 0.84
C GLY A 269 9.15 -6.22 0.32
N LEU A 270 9.09 -6.50 -0.98
CA LEU A 270 8.02 -7.22 -1.65
C LEU A 270 8.60 -8.27 -2.61
N TYR A 271 7.98 -9.45 -2.64
CA TYR A 271 8.27 -10.51 -3.60
C TYR A 271 6.98 -11.04 -4.24
N SER A 272 6.95 -11.08 -5.58
CA SER A 272 5.88 -11.72 -6.36
C SER A 272 6.46 -12.92 -7.11
N ASP A 273 5.93 -14.12 -6.87
CA ASP A 273 6.59 -15.40 -7.25
C ASP A 273 6.02 -16.07 -8.50
N THR A 274 5.23 -15.37 -9.30
CA THR A 274 4.47 -16.03 -10.36
C THR A 274 4.02 -15.09 -11.48
N TYR A 275 3.92 -15.64 -12.69
CA TYR A 275 3.37 -14.96 -13.86
C TYR A 275 1.85 -14.77 -13.81
N TYR A 276 1.19 -15.34 -12.82
CA TYR A 276 -0.24 -15.20 -12.62
C TYR A 276 -0.64 -13.87 -11.97
N ILE A 277 0.31 -13.11 -11.43
CA ILE A 277 0.03 -11.79 -10.82
C ILE A 277 0.08 -10.68 -11.86
N ARG A 278 -0.97 -9.85 -11.90
CA ARG A 278 -1.10 -8.71 -12.80
C ARG A 278 -1.47 -7.43 -12.05
N GLY A 279 -1.06 -6.27 -12.56
CA GLY A 279 -1.55 -4.99 -12.05
C GLY A 279 -1.18 -4.77 -10.58
N VAL A 280 0.11 -4.91 -10.27
CA VAL A 280 0.64 -4.52 -8.95
C VAL A 280 1.00 -3.04 -9.01
N THR A 281 0.44 -2.25 -8.12
CA THR A 281 0.78 -0.84 -7.96
C THR A 281 1.31 -0.62 -6.56
N ILE A 282 2.51 -0.07 -6.48
CA ILE A 282 3.13 0.44 -5.26
C ILE A 282 3.13 1.96 -5.42
N THR A 283 2.55 2.68 -4.46
CA THR A 283 2.55 4.15 -4.47
C THR A 283 2.94 4.70 -3.11
N GLY A 284 3.95 5.55 -3.08
CA GLY A 284 4.53 6.04 -1.82
C GLY A 284 5.29 4.95 -1.06
N GLY A 285 5.54 5.21 0.21
CA GLY A 285 6.18 4.23 1.10
C GLY A 285 7.72 4.17 1.05
N TYR A 286 8.26 3.23 1.82
CA TYR A 286 9.69 2.96 1.95
C TYR A 286 9.94 1.46 1.97
N TYR A 287 10.77 0.97 1.05
CA TYR A 287 11.04 -0.46 0.90
C TYR A 287 12.54 -0.70 0.95
N SER A 288 12.94 -1.62 1.81
CA SER A 288 14.34 -2.04 1.92
C SER A 288 14.49 -3.53 1.99
N SER A 289 15.69 -4.00 1.67
CA SER A 289 16.08 -5.39 1.75
C SER A 289 17.41 -5.55 2.47
N VAL A 290 17.60 -6.71 3.07
CA VAL A 290 18.88 -7.06 3.73
C VAL A 290 19.76 -7.92 2.84
N THR A 291 19.18 -8.87 2.09
CA THR A 291 19.94 -9.88 1.32
C THR A 291 19.59 -9.95 -0.15
N GLY A 292 18.44 -9.42 -0.59
CA GLY A 292 18.00 -9.42 -1.99
C GLY A 292 17.68 -8.03 -2.54
N ALA A 293 16.86 -7.96 -3.59
CA ALA A 293 16.26 -6.72 -4.06
C ALA A 293 15.24 -6.17 -3.04
N ALA A 294 14.98 -4.88 -3.03
CA ALA A 294 13.92 -4.35 -2.19
C ALA A 294 12.54 -4.74 -2.75
N LEU A 295 12.40 -4.75 -4.08
CA LEU A 295 11.23 -5.20 -4.80
C LEU A 295 11.66 -6.25 -5.84
N CYS A 296 10.99 -7.40 -5.87
CA CYS A 296 11.29 -8.43 -6.84
C CYS A 296 9.99 -9.00 -7.43
N PHE A 297 9.93 -9.03 -8.76
CA PHE A 297 8.77 -9.43 -9.53
C PHE A 297 9.16 -10.56 -10.47
N SER A 298 8.81 -11.80 -10.11
CA SER A 298 9.08 -12.98 -10.94
C SER A 298 7.94 -13.17 -11.94
N SER A 299 8.21 -12.85 -13.21
CA SER A 299 7.33 -13.02 -14.37
C SER A 299 5.98 -12.29 -14.29
N SER A 300 5.81 -11.38 -13.33
CA SER A 300 4.55 -10.66 -13.09
C SER A 300 4.23 -9.70 -14.24
N ARG A 301 3.00 -9.20 -14.34
CA ARG A 301 2.56 -8.33 -15.45
C ARG A 301 2.07 -6.98 -14.98
N TRP A 302 2.40 -5.93 -15.74
CA TRP A 302 1.91 -4.56 -15.51
C TRP A 302 2.16 -4.10 -14.07
N ILE A 303 3.41 -3.73 -13.80
CA ILE A 303 3.86 -3.32 -12.48
C ILE A 303 4.12 -1.81 -12.50
N ASN A 304 3.56 -1.11 -11.51
CA ASN A 304 3.79 0.31 -11.30
C ASN A 304 4.43 0.52 -9.92
N VAL A 305 5.53 1.24 -9.88
CA VAL A 305 6.21 1.68 -8.65
C VAL A 305 6.32 3.19 -8.70
N LEU A 306 5.55 3.86 -7.84
CA LEU A 306 5.28 5.29 -7.91
C LEU A 306 5.68 5.94 -6.59
N ASN A 307 6.41 7.06 -6.63
CA ASN A 307 6.67 7.92 -5.46
C ASN A 307 7.26 7.22 -4.22
N ALA A 308 7.88 6.04 -4.40
CA ALA A 308 8.42 5.23 -3.32
C ALA A 308 9.90 5.54 -3.06
N GLU A 309 10.36 5.32 -1.82
CA GLU A 309 11.79 5.24 -1.52
C GLU A 309 12.22 3.76 -1.45
N ILE A 310 13.30 3.43 -2.14
CA ILE A 310 13.78 2.06 -2.30
C ILE A 310 15.26 2.03 -1.95
N VAL A 311 15.59 1.29 -0.90
CA VAL A 311 16.94 1.31 -0.30
C VAL A 311 17.50 -0.11 -0.19
N GLY A 312 18.79 -0.28 -0.48
CA GLY A 312 19.45 -1.56 -0.31
C GLY A 312 20.95 -1.43 -0.07
N SER A 313 21.54 -2.44 0.54
CA SER A 313 22.97 -2.53 0.84
C SER A 313 23.64 -3.77 0.24
N SER A 314 22.84 -4.72 -0.25
CA SER A 314 23.28 -5.98 -0.87
C SER A 314 23.69 -5.76 -2.33
N ALA A 315 24.48 -6.68 -2.86
CA ALA A 315 24.75 -6.73 -4.30
C ALA A 315 23.47 -7.07 -5.08
N GLY A 316 23.34 -6.54 -6.30
CA GLY A 316 22.19 -6.79 -7.18
C GLY A 316 21.23 -5.61 -7.26
N ALA A 317 20.08 -5.82 -7.90
CA ALA A 317 19.10 -4.76 -8.13
C ALA A 317 18.42 -4.26 -6.84
N LEU A 318 17.93 -3.02 -6.84
CA LEU A 318 16.92 -2.56 -5.89
C LEU A 318 15.52 -2.99 -6.32
N ILE A 319 15.26 -2.94 -7.63
CA ILE A 319 14.09 -3.51 -8.26
C ILE A 319 14.55 -4.58 -9.24
N ASP A 320 14.24 -5.83 -8.92
CA ASP A 320 14.40 -6.95 -9.83
C ASP A 320 13.10 -7.16 -10.62
N GLY A 321 13.12 -6.69 -11.86
CA GLY A 321 11.95 -6.41 -12.68
C GLY A 321 11.77 -7.41 -13.81
N ASP A 322 11.75 -8.70 -13.51
CA ASP A 322 11.42 -9.77 -14.45
C ASP A 322 9.92 -9.75 -14.82
N VAL A 323 9.50 -8.69 -15.50
CA VAL A 323 8.10 -8.37 -15.76
C VAL A 323 7.74 -8.65 -17.21
N VAL A 324 6.66 -9.39 -17.45
CA VAL A 324 6.11 -9.52 -18.80
C VAL A 324 5.19 -8.33 -19.07
N GLY A 325 5.52 -7.50 -20.05
CA GLY A 325 4.77 -6.29 -20.38
C GLY A 325 5.42 -5.05 -19.77
N VAL A 326 4.69 -4.24 -19.00
CA VAL A 326 5.17 -2.91 -18.56
C VAL A 326 5.66 -2.93 -17.12
N LEU A 327 6.86 -2.40 -16.89
CA LEU A 327 7.34 -1.96 -15.58
C LEU A 327 7.50 -0.43 -15.61
N LEU A 328 6.64 0.28 -14.88
CA LEU A 328 6.71 1.72 -14.69
C LEU A 328 7.34 2.03 -13.32
N VAL A 329 8.42 2.79 -13.32
CA VAL A 329 9.06 3.34 -12.13
C VAL A 329 9.04 4.86 -12.26
N GLU A 330 8.26 5.53 -11.40
CA GLU A 330 8.03 6.96 -11.51
C GLU A 330 8.15 7.69 -10.17
N GLY A 331 8.81 8.84 -10.16
CA GLY A 331 8.90 9.70 -8.98
C GLY A 331 9.60 9.05 -7.78
N CYS A 332 10.32 7.95 -8.00
CA CYS A 332 10.93 7.15 -6.95
C CYS A 332 12.32 7.65 -6.59
N VAL A 333 12.73 7.41 -5.35
CA VAL A 333 14.13 7.52 -4.91
C VAL A 333 14.68 6.11 -4.77
N LEU A 334 15.73 5.81 -5.51
CA LEU A 334 16.47 4.55 -5.44
C LEU A 334 17.85 4.85 -4.87
N ARG A 335 18.22 4.24 -3.74
CA ARG A 335 19.49 4.50 -3.06
C ARG A 335 20.21 3.23 -2.63
N LYS A 336 21.52 3.19 -2.86
CA LYS A 336 22.40 2.18 -2.25
C LYS A 336 23.17 2.76 -1.07
N THR A 337 23.16 2.03 0.05
CA THR A 337 23.95 2.35 1.25
C THR A 337 25.23 1.52 1.36
N GLY A 338 25.32 0.45 0.57
CA GLY A 338 26.49 -0.39 0.35
C GLY A 338 26.30 -1.16 -0.95
N ASN A 339 27.37 -1.75 -1.50
CA ASN A 339 27.36 -2.41 -2.81
C ASN A 339 26.64 -1.58 -3.87
N TYR A 340 27.33 -0.56 -4.36
CA TYR A 340 26.76 0.53 -5.15
C TYR A 340 26.30 0.15 -6.55
N ILE A 341 26.15 -1.14 -6.87
CA ILE A 341 25.75 -1.60 -8.20
C ILE A 341 24.29 -2.07 -8.14
N GLY A 342 23.48 -1.54 -9.06
CA GLY A 342 22.16 -2.08 -9.39
C GLY A 342 20.98 -1.26 -8.86
N GLY A 343 20.32 -0.52 -9.77
CA GLY A 343 19.03 0.12 -9.51
C GLY A 343 17.86 -0.75 -9.96
N VAL A 344 17.46 -0.66 -11.22
CA VAL A 344 16.36 -1.43 -11.84
C VAL A 344 16.90 -2.40 -12.87
N TYR A 345 16.67 -3.70 -12.69
CA TYR A 345 17.14 -4.77 -13.58
C TYR A 345 15.96 -5.43 -14.30
N THR A 346 16.20 -5.87 -15.54
CA THR A 346 15.27 -6.70 -16.32
C THR A 346 16.07 -7.81 -16.99
N ASP A 347 15.86 -9.07 -16.62
CA ASP A 347 16.77 -10.16 -16.97
C ASP A 347 16.20 -11.14 -18.00
N ASN A 348 14.93 -11.54 -17.89
CA ASN A 348 14.44 -12.74 -18.59
C ASN A 348 13.19 -12.57 -19.47
N TRP A 349 12.64 -11.36 -19.60
CA TRP A 349 11.33 -11.15 -20.27
C TRP A 349 11.28 -9.88 -21.13
N ASP A 350 10.38 -9.85 -22.11
CA ASP A 350 10.02 -8.67 -22.92
C ASP A 350 9.40 -7.56 -22.05
N THR A 351 10.28 -6.87 -21.33
CA THR A 351 9.93 -5.81 -20.40
C THR A 351 9.99 -4.48 -21.13
N PHE A 352 8.85 -3.81 -21.22
CA PHE A 352 8.79 -2.39 -21.53
C PHE A 352 8.98 -1.59 -20.25
N LEU A 353 10.24 -1.23 -20.00
CA LEU A 353 10.68 -0.48 -18.84
C LEU A 353 10.52 1.03 -19.08
N ILE A 354 9.75 1.68 -18.22
CA ILE A 354 9.58 3.13 -18.20
C ILE A 354 10.12 3.66 -16.87
N VAL A 355 11.17 4.46 -16.90
CA VAL A 355 11.78 5.08 -15.71
C VAL A 355 11.72 6.60 -15.85
N ARG A 356 10.91 7.28 -15.03
CA ARG A 356 10.76 8.73 -15.17
C ARG A 356 10.67 9.49 -13.86
N SER A 357 11.22 10.70 -13.84
CA SER A 357 11.18 11.56 -12.65
C SER A 357 11.82 10.93 -11.39
N CYS A 358 12.69 9.93 -11.56
CA CYS A 358 13.32 9.23 -10.44
C CYS A 358 14.67 9.86 -10.05
N VAL A 359 15.08 9.62 -8.80
CA VAL A 359 16.44 9.89 -8.31
C VAL A 359 17.13 8.57 -8.04
N PHE A 360 18.28 8.34 -8.67
CA PHE A 360 19.19 7.24 -8.36
C PHE A 360 20.37 7.83 -7.60
N TYR A 361 20.54 7.47 -6.33
CA TYR A 361 21.54 8.06 -5.46
C TYR A 361 22.57 7.03 -4.99
N ASN A 362 23.84 7.31 -5.26
CA ASN A 362 24.96 6.45 -4.90
C ASN A 362 24.88 5.08 -5.60
N ILE A 363 24.49 5.07 -6.89
CA ILE A 363 24.24 3.85 -7.67
C ILE A 363 25.01 3.91 -8.99
N ASP A 364 25.71 2.84 -9.30
CA ASP A 364 26.24 2.46 -10.60
C ASP A 364 25.35 1.36 -11.20
N SER A 365 25.30 1.28 -12.52
CA SER A 365 24.34 0.45 -13.26
C SER A 365 22.90 0.71 -12.79
N CYS A 366 22.50 1.99 -12.80
CA CYS A 366 21.18 2.47 -12.34
C CYS A 366 20.04 1.72 -13.04
N ILE A 367 20.20 1.48 -14.34
CA ILE A 367 19.28 0.67 -15.14
C ILE A 367 20.11 -0.41 -15.82
N ARG A 368 19.67 -1.66 -15.73
CA ARG A 368 20.29 -2.79 -16.44
C ARG A 368 19.26 -3.54 -17.25
N MET A 369 19.59 -3.82 -18.51
CA MET A 369 18.77 -4.62 -19.41
C MET A 369 19.59 -5.78 -19.95
N ASN A 370 19.18 -7.01 -19.62
CA ASN A 370 19.85 -8.22 -20.11
C ASN A 370 19.03 -8.97 -21.18
N ASP A 371 17.72 -8.73 -21.26
CA ASP A 371 16.86 -9.35 -22.27
C ASP A 371 16.86 -8.59 -23.61
N ALA A 372 16.79 -9.33 -24.73
CA ALA A 372 16.91 -8.79 -26.09
C ALA A 372 15.64 -8.09 -26.60
N GLU A 373 14.48 -8.45 -26.07
CA GLU A 373 13.19 -7.89 -26.45
C GLU A 373 12.84 -6.66 -25.60
N SER A 374 13.48 -6.53 -24.44
CA SER A 374 13.33 -5.42 -23.51
C SER A 374 13.59 -4.04 -24.14
N ARG A 375 12.78 -3.08 -23.70
CA ARG A 375 12.67 -1.74 -24.27
C ARG A 375 12.66 -0.70 -23.16
N LEU A 376 13.55 0.29 -23.24
CA LEU A 376 13.65 1.36 -22.24
C LEU A 376 13.14 2.70 -22.76
N VAL A 377 12.27 3.33 -21.96
CA VAL A 377 12.00 4.76 -21.98
C VAL A 377 12.49 5.34 -20.66
N GLN A 378 13.48 6.24 -20.72
CA GLN A 378 13.91 6.99 -19.55
C GLN A 378 13.78 8.50 -19.79
N TYR A 379 13.24 9.23 -18.82
CA TYR A 379 13.00 10.67 -18.95
C TYR A 379 13.04 11.39 -17.60
N ASN A 380 13.65 12.58 -17.57
CA ASN A 380 13.57 13.49 -16.42
C ASN A 380 14.12 12.88 -15.12
N ASN A 381 15.15 12.03 -15.19
CA ASN A 381 15.73 11.40 -14.01
C ASN A 381 16.96 12.16 -13.50
N ILE A 382 17.30 12.00 -12.22
CA ILE A 382 18.61 12.39 -11.67
C ILE A 382 19.39 11.12 -11.35
N PHE A 383 20.58 11.00 -11.93
CA PHE A 383 21.53 9.93 -11.66
C PHE A 383 22.72 10.51 -10.91
N LEU A 384 22.87 10.18 -9.64
CA LEU A 384 24.05 10.46 -8.84
C LEU A 384 24.84 9.17 -8.67
N LEU A 385 25.80 8.96 -9.57
CA LEU A 385 26.64 7.76 -9.64
C LEU A 385 27.55 7.66 -8.42
N HIS A 386 27.93 6.45 -8.06
CA HIS A 386 28.91 6.24 -7.00
C HIS A 386 30.31 6.68 -7.46
N THR A 387 30.72 6.30 -8.68
CA THR A 387 32.03 6.70 -9.25
C THR A 387 31.89 7.27 -10.65
N SER A 388 32.69 8.30 -10.97
CA SER A 388 32.81 8.88 -12.31
C SER A 388 33.68 8.07 -13.27
N SER A 389 34.43 7.07 -12.79
CA SER A 389 35.40 6.28 -13.57
C SER A 389 34.84 4.94 -14.07
N THR A 390 34.04 4.25 -13.24
CA THR A 390 33.41 2.95 -13.59
C THR A 390 31.88 2.97 -13.66
N GLY A 391 31.21 3.92 -13.01
CA GLY A 391 29.74 3.94 -12.95
C GLY A 391 29.05 3.98 -14.32
N LYS A 392 27.99 3.19 -14.47
CA LYS A 392 27.10 3.24 -15.66
C LYS A 392 25.73 3.76 -15.26
N ILE A 393 25.10 4.55 -16.11
CA ILE A 393 23.70 4.94 -15.91
C ILE A 393 22.82 3.82 -16.48
N ILE A 394 23.11 3.41 -17.72
CA ILE A 394 22.41 2.33 -18.39
C ILE A 394 23.44 1.28 -18.77
N GLU A 395 23.34 0.11 -18.16
CA GLU A 395 24.07 -1.08 -18.54
C GLU A 395 23.20 -1.94 -19.45
N ARG A 396 23.51 -1.88 -20.75
CA ARG A 396 22.76 -2.58 -21.78
C ARG A 396 23.55 -3.78 -22.26
N VAL A 397 23.26 -4.96 -21.70
CA VAL A 397 23.79 -6.24 -22.22
C VAL A 397 23.01 -6.65 -23.46
N SER A 398 21.70 -6.40 -23.46
CA SER A 398 20.81 -6.61 -24.61
C SER A 398 19.66 -5.58 -24.62
N GLY A 399 18.72 -5.72 -25.57
CA GLY A 399 17.54 -4.86 -25.64
C GLY A 399 17.80 -3.50 -26.29
N SER A 400 16.80 -2.61 -26.26
CA SER A 400 16.86 -1.33 -26.97
C SER A 400 16.38 -0.14 -26.13
N ILE A 401 17.08 0.98 -26.27
CA ILE A 401 16.66 2.27 -25.72
C ILE A 401 15.75 2.92 -26.75
N LYS A 402 14.46 3.05 -26.44
CA LYS A 402 13.47 3.70 -27.31
C LYS A 402 13.45 5.21 -27.13
N TYR A 403 13.65 5.67 -25.89
CA TYR A 403 13.74 7.09 -25.60
C TYR A 403 14.60 7.31 -24.35
N SER A 404 15.46 8.31 -24.42
CA SER A 404 16.39 8.66 -23.35
C SER A 404 16.66 10.15 -23.48
N ASN A 405 16.11 10.98 -22.59
CA ASN A 405 16.32 12.41 -22.68
C ASN A 405 16.04 13.16 -21.37
N HIS A 406 16.48 14.41 -21.30
CA HIS A 406 16.21 15.34 -20.21
C HIS A 406 16.56 14.82 -18.81
N SER A 407 17.59 14.01 -18.67
CA SER A 407 18.06 13.54 -17.35
C SER A 407 19.32 14.31 -16.91
N CYS A 408 19.57 14.35 -15.62
CA CYS A 408 20.77 14.89 -15.00
C CYS A 408 21.68 13.74 -14.58
N ALA A 409 22.99 13.84 -14.83
CA ALA A 409 23.95 12.85 -14.36
C ALA A 409 25.16 13.52 -13.70
N TRP A 410 25.52 13.04 -12.52
CA TRP A 410 26.68 13.50 -11.77
C TRP A 410 27.27 12.33 -10.98
N ALA A 411 28.52 12.40 -10.56
CA ALA A 411 29.10 11.39 -9.68
C ALA A 411 29.48 11.99 -8.32
N LEU A 412 29.42 11.15 -7.28
CA LEU A 412 29.70 11.55 -5.90
C LEU A 412 31.15 12.00 -5.67
N ASP A 413 32.09 11.54 -6.50
CA ASP A 413 33.48 11.98 -6.50
C ASP A 413 33.69 13.39 -7.07
N GLY A 414 32.60 14.08 -7.46
CA GLY A 414 32.64 15.49 -7.88
C GLY A 414 32.92 15.70 -9.36
N ILE A 415 32.86 14.65 -10.18
CA ILE A 415 33.15 14.72 -11.61
C ILE A 415 31.88 14.40 -12.42
N PRO A 416 31.63 15.08 -13.56
CA PRO A 416 30.63 14.67 -14.53
C PRO A 416 30.74 13.19 -14.92
N SER A 417 29.61 12.56 -15.27
CA SER A 417 29.66 11.21 -15.84
C SER A 417 30.39 11.21 -17.19
N ALA A 418 31.32 10.29 -17.41
CA ALA A 418 32.00 10.17 -18.71
C ALA A 418 31.04 9.83 -19.87
N THR A 419 31.37 10.28 -21.08
CA THR A 419 30.67 9.95 -22.32
C THR A 419 30.65 8.43 -22.55
N GLY A 420 29.47 7.85 -22.83
CA GLY A 420 29.28 6.40 -23.09
C GLY A 420 28.56 5.63 -21.97
N ARG A 421 28.29 6.27 -20.83
CA ARG A 421 27.60 5.66 -19.67
C ARG A 421 26.08 5.50 -19.83
N TRP A 422 25.52 6.04 -20.90
CA TRP A 422 24.09 6.04 -21.20
C TRP A 422 23.64 4.83 -22.03
N GLY A 423 24.44 3.76 -22.10
CA GLY A 423 24.07 2.51 -22.79
C GLY A 423 24.04 2.57 -24.33
N GLY A 424 24.50 3.69 -24.91
CA GLY A 424 24.56 3.96 -26.34
C GLY A 424 25.76 4.84 -26.73
N SER A 425 25.83 5.23 -28.01
CA SER A 425 26.93 6.05 -28.54
C SER A 425 26.78 7.52 -28.11
N GLY A 426 27.11 7.81 -26.85
CA GLY A 426 27.20 9.16 -26.32
C GLY A 426 26.10 9.54 -25.34
N LYS A 427 26.10 10.82 -24.98
CA LYS A 427 25.17 11.42 -24.04
C LYS A 427 23.86 11.82 -24.74
N PRO A 428 22.68 11.63 -24.12
CA PRO A 428 21.42 12.14 -24.67
C PRO A 428 21.45 13.65 -24.93
N GLU A 429 20.80 14.09 -25.99
CA GLU A 429 20.84 15.48 -26.49
C GLU A 429 20.60 16.52 -25.40
N ASN A 430 19.51 16.40 -24.62
CA ASN A 430 19.18 17.36 -23.58
C ASN A 430 19.63 16.91 -22.19
N ALA A 431 20.50 15.90 -22.05
CA ALA A 431 21.02 15.54 -20.74
C ALA A 431 21.96 16.63 -20.20
N ILE A 432 21.94 16.86 -18.89
CA ILE A 432 22.82 17.81 -18.21
C ILE A 432 23.74 17.07 -17.26
N GLU A 433 24.92 17.62 -17.05
CA GLU A 433 25.93 17.03 -16.16
C GLU A 433 26.35 18.08 -15.15
N GLU A 434 25.46 18.32 -14.20
CA GLU A 434 25.56 19.33 -13.16
C GLU A 434 25.29 18.67 -11.81
N ASN A 435 25.97 19.14 -10.77
CA ASN A 435 25.71 18.64 -9.42
C ASN A 435 24.30 19.07 -8.98
N PRO A 436 23.38 18.16 -8.64
CA PRO A 436 22.02 18.52 -8.22
C PRO A 436 21.96 19.32 -6.91
N GLN A 437 23.01 19.28 -6.07
CA GLN A 437 23.08 19.97 -4.79
C GLN A 437 21.86 19.71 -3.88
N PHE A 438 21.58 18.44 -3.59
CA PHE A 438 20.42 18.06 -2.78
C PHE A 438 20.33 18.80 -1.43
N VAL A 439 19.11 19.03 -0.95
CA VAL A 439 18.82 19.70 0.33
C VAL A 439 19.55 19.01 1.48
N ASP A 440 19.31 17.71 1.65
CA ASP A 440 19.90 16.90 2.72
C ASP A 440 19.87 15.41 2.37
N ALA A 441 20.73 15.02 1.42
CA ALA A 441 20.80 13.63 0.96
C ALA A 441 21.19 12.65 2.08
N ALA A 442 21.90 13.10 3.12
CA ALA A 442 22.28 12.26 4.25
C ALA A 442 21.05 11.82 5.06
N ASN A 443 20.05 12.70 5.16
CA ASN A 443 18.78 12.44 5.86
C ASN A 443 17.62 12.08 4.91
N GLY A 444 17.90 11.77 3.64
CA GLY A 444 16.89 11.29 2.68
C GLY A 444 16.12 12.38 1.94
N ASP A 445 16.53 13.65 2.05
CA ASP A 445 15.92 14.76 1.31
C ASP A 445 16.64 15.00 -0.02
N PHE A 446 16.08 14.40 -1.07
CA PHE A 446 16.59 14.45 -2.44
C PHE A 446 15.97 15.54 -3.31
N ARG A 447 15.47 16.63 -2.70
CA ARG A 447 15.08 17.81 -3.46
C ARG A 447 16.35 18.52 -4.00
N PRO A 448 16.54 18.69 -5.31
CA PRO A 448 17.67 19.45 -5.83
C PRO A 448 17.66 20.92 -5.37
N ARG A 449 18.82 21.56 -5.29
CA ARG A 449 18.93 23.01 -5.07
C ARG A 449 19.64 23.73 -6.20
N ASN A 450 20.32 23.00 -7.08
CA ASN A 450 20.97 23.61 -8.22
C ASN A 450 19.89 24.11 -9.21
N PRO A 451 19.79 25.41 -9.48
CA PRO A 451 18.78 25.96 -10.39
C PRO A 451 18.96 25.50 -11.84
N ASN A 452 20.11 24.92 -12.20
CA ASN A 452 20.32 24.31 -13.52
C ASN A 452 19.73 22.89 -13.60
N VAL A 453 19.40 22.26 -12.46
CA VAL A 453 18.85 20.91 -12.37
C VAL A 453 17.36 20.99 -12.04
N LEU A 454 16.56 21.42 -13.02
CA LEU A 454 15.10 21.57 -12.90
C LEU A 454 14.34 20.29 -13.29
N ARG A 455 14.78 19.15 -12.77
CA ARG A 455 14.45 17.82 -13.31
C ARG A 455 14.38 16.78 -12.22
N GLY A 456 13.51 15.77 -12.39
CA GLY A 456 13.38 14.64 -11.47
C GLY A 456 13.00 15.00 -10.03
N GLY A 457 12.85 13.98 -9.19
CA GLY A 457 12.58 14.14 -7.76
C GLY A 457 11.26 13.54 -7.30
N LYS A 458 11.23 13.09 -6.05
CA LYS A 458 10.03 12.61 -5.36
C LYS A 458 9.18 13.81 -4.94
N PRO A 459 7.85 13.81 -5.17
CA PRO A 459 6.96 14.80 -4.57
C PRO A 459 7.25 15.01 -3.09
N ASP A 460 6.99 16.22 -2.57
CA ASP A 460 7.20 16.49 -1.16
C ASP A 460 6.25 15.65 -0.26
N ILE A 461 6.37 15.82 1.05
CA ILE A 461 5.53 15.06 2.00
C ILE A 461 4.03 15.36 1.88
N ALA A 462 3.66 16.49 1.27
CA ALA A 462 2.29 16.88 0.98
C ALA A 462 1.85 16.48 -0.45
N ASP A 463 2.63 15.63 -1.13
CA ASP A 463 2.46 15.22 -2.53
C ASP A 463 2.48 16.39 -3.54
N ASN A 464 2.97 17.56 -3.15
CA ASN A 464 3.26 18.59 -4.14
C ASN A 464 4.40 18.09 -5.02
N ALA A 465 4.32 18.35 -6.31
CA ALA A 465 5.47 18.14 -7.18
C ALA A 465 6.71 18.80 -6.56
N THR A 466 7.88 18.17 -6.65
CA THR A 466 9.14 18.85 -6.32
C THR A 466 9.12 20.23 -6.95
N GLU A 467 9.40 21.28 -6.19
CA GLU A 467 9.29 22.70 -6.61
C GLU A 467 10.01 23.04 -7.95
N MET A 468 10.77 22.11 -8.51
CA MET A 468 11.36 22.15 -9.85
C MET A 468 10.49 21.49 -10.94
N GLY A 469 9.20 21.79 -10.95
CA GLY A 469 8.31 21.54 -12.09
C GLY A 469 8.45 22.57 -13.21
N ALA A 470 9.43 23.48 -13.16
CA ALA A 470 9.54 24.63 -14.07
C ALA A 470 9.67 24.23 -15.54
N VAL A 471 10.34 23.13 -15.91
CA VAL A 471 10.42 22.72 -17.33
C VAL A 471 9.10 22.13 -17.85
N LEU A 472 8.33 21.46 -16.97
CA LEU A 472 7.00 20.95 -17.32
C LEU A 472 5.98 22.11 -17.37
N GLN A 473 6.07 23.07 -16.45
CA GLN A 473 5.28 24.30 -16.50
C GLN A 473 5.68 25.18 -17.68
N GLU A 474 6.97 25.40 -17.95
CA GLU A 474 7.45 26.19 -19.09
C GLU A 474 7.05 25.52 -20.41
N HIS A 475 7.18 24.19 -20.56
CA HIS A 475 6.65 23.52 -21.75
C HIS A 475 5.11 23.51 -21.82
N GLN A 476 4.40 23.40 -20.70
CA GLN A 476 2.94 23.49 -20.67
C GLN A 476 2.46 24.92 -20.97
N PHE A 477 3.14 25.94 -20.47
CA PHE A 477 2.88 27.35 -20.72
C PHE A 477 3.28 27.75 -22.13
N ASP A 478 4.41 27.28 -22.65
CA ASP A 478 4.86 27.55 -24.02
C ASP A 478 3.96 26.84 -25.05
N ARG A 479 3.52 25.59 -24.79
CA ARG A 479 2.51 24.93 -25.63
C ARG A 479 1.12 25.56 -25.50
N ARG A 480 0.68 25.95 -24.30
CA ARG A 480 -0.59 26.69 -24.11
C ARG A 480 -0.52 28.06 -24.80
N ALA A 481 0.58 28.79 -24.68
CA ALA A 481 0.78 30.07 -25.34
C ALA A 481 0.78 29.91 -26.87
N LYS A 482 1.45 28.88 -27.40
CA LYS A 482 1.38 28.54 -28.83
C LYS A 482 -0.04 28.20 -29.27
N ALA A 483 -0.77 27.36 -28.54
CA ALA A 483 -2.15 27.00 -28.87
C ALA A 483 -3.12 28.20 -28.79
N VAL A 484 -2.98 29.06 -27.77
CA VAL A 484 -3.76 30.29 -27.61
C VAL A 484 -3.42 31.30 -28.70
N ASN A 485 -2.16 31.44 -29.09
CA ASN A 485 -1.75 32.33 -30.18
C ASN A 485 -2.23 31.80 -31.55
N PHE A 486 -2.20 30.49 -31.78
CA PHE A 486 -2.80 29.88 -32.97
C PHE A 486 -4.32 30.04 -33.00
N GLY A 487 -5.00 29.89 -31.86
CA GLY A 487 -6.44 30.16 -31.74
C GLY A 487 -6.79 31.62 -31.99
N ARG A 488 -5.98 32.57 -31.47
CA ARG A 488 -6.14 34.01 -31.74
C ARG A 488 -5.92 34.35 -33.21
N LEU A 489 -4.95 33.72 -33.88
CA LEU A 489 -4.72 33.88 -35.32
C LEU A 489 -5.85 33.32 -36.20
N GLN A 490 -6.60 32.32 -35.72
CA GLN A 490 -7.78 31.80 -36.42
C GLN A 490 -9.05 32.66 -36.23
N ILE A 491 -9.11 33.48 -35.17
CA ILE A 491 -10.22 34.43 -34.95
C ILE A 491 -10.02 35.73 -35.76
N ILE A 492 -8.78 36.02 -36.19
CA ILE A 492 -8.41 37.22 -36.98
C ILE A 492 -8.41 36.93 -38.50
N ARG A 493 -8.64 35.67 -38.91
CA ARG A 493 -9.01 35.31 -40.28
C ARG A 493 -10.52 35.14 -40.37
#